data_AF-A0A510WTJ5-F1
#
_entry.id   AF-A0A510WTJ5-F1
#
_cell.length_a   1.000
_cell.length_b   1.000
_cell.length_c   1.000
_cell.angle_alpha   90.00
_cell.angle_beta   90.00
_cell.angle_gamma   90.00
#
_symmetry.space_group_name_H-M   'P 1'
#
loop_
_entity.id
_entity.type
_entity.pdbx_description
1 polymer ?
#
loop_
_entity_poly.entity_id
_entity_poly.type
_entity_poly.pdbx_seq_one_letter_code
_entity_poly.pdbx_strand_id
1 'polypeptide(L)'
;MFIQAINWIINIGIISIISIFFYRLNQITGYAGDDFLYHFLYHGECISAIHNVFEWIQSVINQTQMWNGRFIAQGLVQLFMQFPKEIFNIANTIAFIAVGLLINLLVRRRIRDVNPIYLLLTYCVFPTLDGLFYGFPEVSIIFGYR
;
A
#
# COMPACT_ATOMS: atom_id res chain seq x y z
N MET A 1 14.37 -1.63 34.15
CA MET A 1 15.00 -2.24 32.94
C MET A 1 14.22 -3.45 32.43
N PHE A 2 13.90 -4.44 33.28
CA PHE A 2 13.15 -5.65 32.89
C PHE A 2 11.75 -5.38 32.29
N ILE A 3 10.97 -4.47 32.89
CA ILE A 3 9.64 -4.07 32.41
C ILE A 3 9.70 -3.42 31.01
N GLN A 4 10.74 -2.63 30.73
CA GLN A 4 10.91 -2.02 29.42
C GLN A 4 11.21 -3.07 28.36
N ALA A 5 12.07 -4.05 28.65
CA ALA A 5 12.38 -5.14 27.72
C ALA A 5 11.12 -5.96 27.37
N ILE A 6 10.25 -6.24 28.35
CA ILE A 6 8.97 -6.92 28.11
C ILE A 6 8.07 -6.09 27.18
N ASN A 7 7.95 -4.79 27.41
CA ASN A 7 7.14 -3.92 26.55
C ASN A 7 7.66 -3.87 25.10
N TRP A 8 8.98 -3.90 24.90
CA TRP A 8 9.56 -3.99 23.56
C TRP A 8 9.21 -5.30 22.86
N ILE A 9 9.27 -6.43 23.57
CA ILE A 9 8.90 -7.75 23.02
C ILE A 9 7.43 -7.77 22.62
N ILE A 10 6.54 -7.26 23.49
CA ILE A 10 5.11 -7.17 23.20
C ILE A 10 4.86 -6.30 21.97
N ASN A 11 5.52 -5.14 21.88
CA ASN A 11 5.35 -4.22 20.77
C ASN A 11 5.81 -4.82 19.43
N ILE A 12 6.96 -5.51 19.42
CA ILE A 12 7.45 -6.24 18.24
C ILE A 12 6.46 -7.33 17.86
N GLY A 13 5.95 -8.11 18.82
CA GLY A 13 4.96 -9.15 18.55
C GLY A 13 3.69 -8.61 17.90
N ILE A 14 3.16 -7.48 18.39
CA ILE A 14 1.97 -6.84 17.80
C ILE A 14 2.25 -6.37 16.37
N ILE A 15 3.41 -5.73 16.13
CA ILE A 15 3.79 -5.29 14.79
C ILE A 15 3.89 -6.49 13.85
N SER A 16 4.53 -7.59 14.25
CA SER A 16 4.64 -8.81 13.44
C SER A 16 3.27 -9.40 13.07
N ILE A 17 2.32 -9.43 14.01
CA ILE A 17 0.96 -9.91 13.74
C ILE A 17 0.27 -9.02 12.69
N ILE A 18 0.38 -7.70 12.83
CA ILE A 18 -0.18 -6.73 11.87
C ILE A 18 0.48 -6.90 10.49
N SER A 19 1.80 -7.09 10.43
CA SER A 19 2.52 -7.34 9.19
C SER A 19 2.02 -8.60 8.48
N ILE A 20 1.85 -9.70 9.21
CA ILE A 20 1.35 -10.96 8.65
C ILE A 20 -0.08 -10.76 8.13
N PHE A 21 -0.92 -10.06 8.88
CA PHE A 21 -2.29 -9.76 8.46
C PHE A 21 -2.32 -8.99 7.12
N PHE A 22 -1.58 -7.88 7.02
CA PHE A 22 -1.51 -7.10 5.77
C PHE A 22 -0.87 -7.89 4.62
N TYR A 23 0.16 -8.68 4.89
CA TYR A 23 0.77 -9.53 3.87
C TYR A 23 -0.24 -10.52 3.28
N ARG A 24 -1.05 -11.17 4.12
CA ARG A 24 -2.11 -12.09 3.68
C ARG A 24 -3.20 -11.38 2.90
N LEU A 25 -3.61 -10.18 3.33
CA LEU A 25 -4.57 -9.36 2.56
C LEU A 25 -4.03 -9.00 1.18
N ASN A 26 -2.75 -8.61 1.08
CA ASN A 26 -2.11 -8.30 -0.20
C ASN A 26 -2.06 -9.52 -1.13
N GLN A 27 -1.85 -10.72 -0.59
CA GLN A 27 -1.90 -11.95 -1.39
C GLN A 27 -3.28 -12.21 -2.00
N ILE A 28 -4.35 -11.98 -1.23
CA ILE A 28 -5.75 -12.17 -1.66
C ILE A 28 -6.16 -11.10 -2.67
N THR A 29 -5.68 -9.87 -2.50
CA THR A 29 -5.99 -8.75 -3.38
C THR A 29 -5.38 -9.01 -4.77
N GLY A 30 -6.24 -9.14 -5.79
CA GLY A 30 -5.82 -9.28 -7.18
C GLY A 30 -5.41 -7.94 -7.78
N TYR A 31 -4.79 -7.98 -8.95
CA TYR A 31 -4.61 -6.78 -9.77
C TYR A 31 -5.96 -6.38 -10.36
N ALA A 32 -6.27 -5.08 -10.30
CA ALA A 32 -7.44 -4.52 -10.96
C ALA A 32 -7.24 -4.49 -12.49
N GLY A 33 -8.32 -4.39 -13.26
CA GLY A 33 -8.25 -4.47 -14.73
C GLY A 33 -7.36 -3.41 -15.38
N ASP A 34 -7.25 -2.23 -14.77
CA ASP A 34 -6.35 -1.14 -15.16
C ASP A 34 -4.89 -1.38 -14.75
N ASP A 35 -4.62 -2.21 -13.73
CA ASP A 35 -3.27 -2.54 -13.29
C ASP A 35 -2.45 -3.29 -14.35
N PHE A 36 -3.14 -4.10 -15.17
CA PHE A 36 -2.52 -4.83 -16.28
C PHE A 36 -1.93 -3.88 -17.33
N LEU A 37 -2.50 -2.69 -17.48
CA LEU A 37 -2.07 -1.74 -18.50
C LEU A 37 -0.70 -1.13 -18.16
N TYR A 38 -0.33 -1.06 -16.88
CA TYR A 38 0.98 -0.58 -16.43
C TYR A 38 2.14 -1.54 -16.72
N HIS A 39 1.86 -2.78 -17.16
CA HIS A 39 2.90 -3.69 -17.63
C HIS A 39 3.49 -3.24 -18.98
N PHE A 40 2.77 -2.37 -19.70
CA PHE A 40 3.10 -1.95 -21.05
C PHE A 40 3.54 -0.49 -21.10
N LEU A 41 4.34 -0.16 -22.12
CA LEU A 41 4.73 1.20 -22.46
C LEU A 41 3.51 1.99 -22.92
N TYR A 42 3.23 3.09 -22.22
CA TYR A 42 2.20 4.04 -22.61
C TYR A 42 2.74 4.99 -23.68
N HIS A 43 2.58 4.61 -24.95
CA HIS A 43 2.93 5.41 -26.13
C HIS A 43 1.71 5.54 -27.08
N GLY A 44 0.55 5.89 -26.53
CA GLY A 44 -0.71 5.91 -27.30
C GLY A 44 -1.28 4.50 -27.49
N GLU A 45 -1.56 4.09 -28.73
CA GLU A 45 -2.19 2.80 -29.07
C GLU A 45 -1.20 1.63 -29.20
N CYS A 46 0.10 1.88 -29.08
CA CYS A 46 1.14 0.86 -29.26
C CYS A 46 1.50 0.21 -27.92
N ILE A 47 1.31 -1.11 -27.83
CA ILE A 47 1.60 -1.93 -26.66
C ILE A 47 3.00 -2.55 -26.83
N SER A 48 4.00 -2.02 -26.13
CA SER A 48 5.36 -2.57 -26.10
C SER A 48 5.78 -2.88 -24.67
N ALA A 49 6.58 -3.93 -24.46
CA ALA A 49 7.11 -4.25 -23.13
C ALA A 49 8.20 -3.24 -22.73
N ILE A 50 8.26 -2.88 -21.44
CA ILE A 50 9.27 -1.97 -20.90
C ILE A 50 10.59 -2.75 -20.76
N HIS A 51 11.61 -2.37 -21.52
CA HIS A 51 12.93 -3.02 -21.43
C HIS A 51 13.99 -2.14 -20.76
N ASN A 52 13.79 -0.81 -20.79
CA ASN A 52 14.74 0.15 -20.26
C ASN A 52 14.11 1.10 -19.23
N VAL A 53 14.91 1.51 -18.23
CA VAL A 53 14.50 2.51 -17.22
C VAL A 53 14.13 3.85 -17.86
N PHE A 54 14.79 4.23 -18.95
CA PHE A 54 14.46 5.47 -19.67
C PHE A 54 13.10 5.39 -20.35
N GLU A 55 12.74 4.24 -20.92
CA GLU A 55 11.42 4.01 -21.53
C GLU A 55 10.31 4.01 -20.46
N TRP A 56 10.59 3.47 -19.27
CA TRP A 56 9.71 3.58 -18.12
C TRP A 56 9.46 5.05 -17.73
N ILE A 57 10.51 5.87 -17.58
CA ILE A 57 10.37 7.30 -17.25
C ILE A 57 9.51 8.02 -18.30
N GLN A 58 9.73 7.76 -19.59
CA GLN A 58 8.93 8.34 -20.67
C GLN A 58 7.46 7.92 -20.58
N SER A 59 7.19 6.66 -20.25
CA SER A 59 5.83 6.16 -20.05
C SER A 59 5.13 6.84 -18.87
N VAL A 60 5.84 7.08 -17.76
CA VAL A 60 5.28 7.80 -16.60
C VAL A 60 4.97 9.24 -16.98
N ILE A 61 5.87 9.93 -17.69
CA ILE A 61 5.63 11.31 -18.15
C ILE A 61 4.40 11.37 -19.07
N ASN A 62 4.28 10.45 -20.02
CA ASN A 62 3.15 10.41 -20.95
C ASN A 62 1.83 10.14 -20.24
N GLN A 63 1.82 9.15 -19.34
CA GLN A 63 0.63 8.80 -18.58
C GLN A 63 0.19 9.93 -17.66
N THR A 64 1.14 10.65 -17.05
CA THR A 64 0.84 11.75 -16.15
C THR A 64 0.33 12.99 -16.88
N GLN A 65 0.81 13.25 -18.09
CA GLN A 65 0.27 14.30 -18.96
C GLN A 65 -1.14 13.98 -19.46
N MET A 66 -1.43 12.71 -19.75
CA MET A 66 -2.77 12.27 -20.15
C MET A 66 -3.77 12.21 -18.97
N TRP A 67 -3.30 11.87 -17.76
CA TRP A 67 -4.15 11.57 -16.61
C TRP A 67 -3.85 12.49 -15.43
N ASN A 68 -4.48 13.67 -15.39
CA ASN A 68 -4.57 14.59 -14.25
C ASN A 68 -3.25 14.89 -13.49
N GLY A 69 -2.07 14.64 -14.06
CA GLY A 69 -0.77 15.01 -13.49
C GLY A 69 -0.29 14.18 -12.30
N ARG A 70 -0.84 12.98 -12.03
CA ARG A 70 -0.49 12.19 -10.82
C ARG A 70 0.85 11.44 -10.93
N PHE A 71 1.95 12.20 -10.96
CA PHE A 71 3.30 11.67 -11.21
C PHE A 71 3.76 10.60 -10.23
N ILE A 72 3.69 10.88 -8.93
CA ILE A 72 4.27 9.98 -7.92
C ILE A 72 3.48 8.68 -7.81
N ALA A 73 2.14 8.77 -7.81
CA ALA A 73 1.29 7.59 -7.67
C ALA A 73 1.38 6.68 -8.90
N GLN A 74 1.26 7.25 -10.11
CA GLN A 74 1.32 6.47 -11.35
C GLN A 74 2.72 5.90 -11.58
N GLY A 75 3.77 6.67 -11.28
CA GLY A 75 5.15 6.19 -11.36
C GLY A 75 5.40 5.00 -10.43
N LEU A 76 5.04 5.11 -9.15
CA LEU A 76 5.27 4.02 -8.20
C LEU A 76 4.49 2.75 -8.58
N VAL A 77 3.21 2.87 -8.93
CA VAL A 77 2.42 1.71 -9.38
C VAL A 77 3.05 1.08 -10.61
N GLN A 78 3.41 1.90 -11.62
CA GLN A 78 4.03 1.39 -12.83
C GLN A 78 5.38 0.71 -12.57
N LEU A 79 6.17 1.22 -11.63
CA LEU A 79 7.44 0.60 -11.23
C LEU A 79 7.22 -0.74 -10.56
N PHE A 80 6.30 -0.82 -9.60
CA PHE A 80 6.04 -2.06 -8.87
C PHE A 80 5.39 -3.14 -9.73
N MET A 81 4.62 -2.77 -10.75
CA MET A 81 4.03 -3.72 -11.70
C MET A 81 5.06 -4.42 -12.59
N GLN A 82 6.28 -3.89 -12.72
CA GLN A 82 7.37 -4.57 -13.44
C GLN A 82 8.00 -5.72 -12.62
N PHE A 83 7.68 -5.79 -11.32
CA PHE A 83 8.20 -6.82 -10.42
C PHE A 83 7.17 -7.92 -10.17
N PRO A 84 7.62 -9.14 -9.75
CA PRO A 84 6.70 -10.17 -9.32
C PRO A 84 5.83 -9.72 -8.15
N LYS A 85 4.59 -10.22 -8.11
CA LYS A 85 3.57 -9.89 -7.10
C LYS A 85 4.09 -9.98 -5.66
N GLU A 86 4.99 -10.91 -5.38
CA GLU A 86 5.59 -11.06 -4.04
C GLU A 86 6.35 -9.81 -3.57
N ILE A 87 7.06 -9.13 -4.48
CA ILE A 87 7.79 -7.89 -4.15
C ILE A 87 6.78 -6.79 -3.82
N PHE A 88 5.69 -6.69 -4.58
CA PHE A 88 4.60 -5.75 -4.29
C PHE A 88 3.95 -6.05 -2.94
N ASN A 89 3.66 -7.32 -2.64
CA ASN A 89 3.06 -7.72 -1.35
C ASN A 89 3.92 -7.29 -0.17
N ILE A 90 5.24 -7.47 -0.25
CA ILE A 90 6.20 -7.06 0.79
C ILE A 90 6.26 -5.54 0.88
N ALA A 91 6.43 -4.84 -0.25
CA ALA A 91 6.54 -3.39 -0.29
C ALA A 91 5.27 -2.71 0.25
N ASN A 92 4.09 -3.20 -0.13
CA ASN A 92 2.81 -2.67 0.31
C ASN A 92 2.60 -2.91 1.81
N THR A 93 2.99 -4.08 2.32
CA THR A 93 2.96 -4.38 3.77
C THR A 93 3.83 -3.41 4.56
N ILE A 94 5.05 -3.12 4.07
CA ILE A 94 5.97 -2.16 4.69
C ILE A 94 5.37 -0.75 4.65
N ALA A 95 4.77 -0.34 3.53
CA ALA A 95 4.13 0.96 3.38
C ALA A 95 3.00 1.17 4.39
N PHE A 96 2.12 0.17 4.57
CA PHE A 96 1.08 0.24 5.61
C PHE A 96 1.69 0.39 7.00
N ILE A 97 2.67 -0.43 7.38
CA ILE A 97 3.31 -0.31 8.70
C ILE A 97 3.93 1.08 8.88
N ALA A 98 4.62 1.60 7.86
CA ALA A 98 5.24 2.92 7.89
C ALA A 98 4.22 4.04 8.08
N VAL A 99 3.10 4.03 7.34
CA VAL A 99 2.02 5.01 7.48
C VAL A 99 1.42 4.97 8.88
N GLY A 100 1.13 3.77 9.38
CA GLY A 100 0.62 3.63 10.75
C GLY A 100 1.59 4.20 11.78
N LEU A 101 2.89 3.91 11.65
CA LEU A 101 3.92 4.43 12.56
C LEU A 101 4.03 5.96 12.48
N LEU A 102 3.93 6.53 11.28
CA LEU A 102 3.91 7.98 11.06
C LEU A 102 2.70 8.65 11.73
N ILE A 103 1.52 8.03 11.63
CA ILE A 103 0.30 8.52 12.33
C ILE A 103 0.53 8.51 13.83
N ASN A 104 1.09 7.42 14.37
CA ASN A 104 1.40 7.30 15.80
C ASN A 104 2.38 8.39 16.25
N LEU A 105 3.40 8.64 15.45
CA LEU A 105 4.39 9.69 15.68
C LEU A 105 3.74 11.08 15.65
N LEU A 106 2.82 11.34 14.71
CA LEU A 106 2.11 12.61 14.58
C LEU A 106 1.23 12.89 15.82
N VAL A 107 0.53 11.87 16.32
CA VAL A 107 -0.34 11.98 17.49
C VAL A 107 0.47 12.23 18.77
N ARG A 108 1.58 11.52 18.96
CA ARG A 108 2.35 11.61 20.22
C ARG A 108 3.49 12.63 20.21
N ARG A 109 3.84 13.18 19.04
CA ARG A 109 4.98 14.11 18.81
C ARG A 109 6.32 13.63 19.38
N ARG A 110 6.46 12.34 19.75
CA ARG A 110 7.64 11.77 20.39
C ARG A 110 7.87 10.34 19.90
N ILE A 111 9.07 10.10 19.38
CA ILE A 111 9.48 8.87 18.71
C ILE A 111 9.60 7.68 19.68
N ARG A 112 9.79 7.95 20.99
CA ARG A 112 9.99 6.92 22.02
C ARG A 112 8.70 6.28 22.55
N ASP A 113 7.54 6.88 22.30
CA ASP A 113 6.27 6.46 22.91
C ASP A 113 5.32 5.82 21.89
N VAL A 114 5.86 5.09 20.92
CA VAL A 114 5.08 4.38 19.90
C VAL A 114 4.31 3.24 20.56
N ASN A 115 2.98 3.38 20.59
CA ASN A 115 2.09 2.34 21.12
C ASN A 115 1.39 1.63 19.95
N PRO A 116 1.73 0.37 19.64
CA PRO A 116 1.20 -0.34 18.47
C PRO A 116 -0.30 -0.64 18.54
N ILE A 117 -0.91 -0.52 19.72
CA ILE A 117 -2.38 -0.58 19.89
C ILE A 117 -3.09 0.50 19.06
N TYR A 118 -2.51 1.70 18.90
CA TYR A 118 -3.10 2.74 18.06
C TYR A 118 -3.01 2.42 16.57
N LEU A 119 -2.03 1.61 16.14
CA LEU A 119 -1.99 1.09 14.77
C LEU A 119 -3.20 0.21 14.53
N LEU A 120 -3.44 -0.73 15.44
CA LEU A 120 -4.57 -1.65 15.38
C LEU A 120 -5.90 -0.90 15.43
N LEU A 121 -6.05 0.09 16.33
CA LEU A 121 -7.25 0.93 16.38
C LEU A 121 -7.46 1.72 15.09
N THR A 122 -6.40 2.31 14.52
CA THR A 122 -6.51 3.05 13.25
C THR A 122 -7.00 2.12 12.14
N TYR A 123 -6.44 0.91 12.03
CA TYR A 123 -6.84 -0.05 11.01
C TYR A 123 -8.19 -0.73 11.25
N CYS A 124 -8.65 -0.84 12.50
CA CYS A 124 -9.99 -1.35 12.79
C CYS A 124 -11.08 -0.30 12.57
N VAL A 125 -10.79 0.96 12.90
CA VAL A 125 -11.76 2.07 12.82
C VAL A 125 -11.95 2.55 11.38
N PHE A 126 -10.89 2.59 10.56
CA PHE A 126 -10.99 3.12 9.20
C PHE A 126 -12.02 2.38 8.32
N PRO A 127 -12.03 1.02 8.27
CA PRO A 127 -13.02 0.28 7.49
C PRO A 127 -14.44 0.36 8.07
N THR A 128 -14.58 0.50 9.40
CA THR A 128 -15.89 0.63 10.03
C THR A 128 -16.51 2.01 9.78
N LEU A 129 -15.71 3.08 9.82
CA LEU A 129 -16.18 4.42 9.48
C LEU A 129 -16.57 4.50 8.00
N ASP A 130 -15.78 3.92 7.11
CA ASP A 130 -16.09 3.90 5.68
C ASP A 130 -17.41 3.15 5.41
N GLY A 131 -17.61 1.97 6.01
CA GLY A 131 -18.88 1.24 5.96
C GLY A 131 -20.06 1.97 6.58
N LEU A 132 -19.84 2.84 7.58
CA LEU A 132 -20.87 3.63 8.25
C LEU A 132 -21.27 4.89 7.46
N PHE A 133 -20.31 5.56 6.81
CA PHE A 133 -20.56 6.79 6.06
C PHE A 133 -20.96 6.54 4.59
N TYR A 134 -20.48 5.47 3.97
CA TYR A 134 -20.73 5.17 2.55
C TYR A 134 -21.61 3.94 2.31
N GLY A 135 -22.04 3.23 3.36
CA GLY A 135 -23.06 2.18 3.27
C GLY A 135 -22.67 1.03 2.34
N PHE A 136 -21.68 0.22 2.74
CA PHE A 136 -21.26 -1.04 2.08
C PHE A 136 -21.61 -1.25 0.58
N PRO A 137 -21.03 -0.51 -0.38
CA PRO A 137 -21.04 -0.93 -1.78
C PRO A 137 -19.64 -1.37 -2.26
N GLU A 138 -18.58 -1.13 -1.47
CA GLU A 138 -17.19 -1.21 -1.94
C GLU A 138 -16.38 -2.40 -1.41
N VAL A 139 -16.99 -3.25 -0.57
CA VAL A 139 -16.38 -4.56 -0.25
C VAL A 139 -16.23 -5.40 -1.53
N SER A 140 -17.04 -5.15 -2.57
CA SER A 140 -16.87 -5.74 -3.92
C SER A 140 -15.63 -5.26 -4.68
N ILE A 141 -15.07 -4.08 -4.37
CA ILE A 141 -13.89 -3.54 -5.05
C ILE A 141 -12.60 -4.11 -4.43
N ILE A 142 -12.61 -4.38 -3.12
CA ILE A 142 -11.48 -5.04 -2.42
C ILE A 142 -11.53 -6.57 -2.59
N PHE A 143 -12.72 -7.18 -2.68
CA PHE A 143 -12.89 -8.64 -2.85
C PHE A 143 -13.19 -9.10 -4.28
N GLY A 144 -13.09 -8.22 -5.28
CA GLY A 144 -13.12 -8.62 -6.69
C GLY A 144 -14.28 -9.54 -7.07
N TYR A 145 -15.51 -9.21 -6.65
CA TYR A 145 -16.70 -9.84 -7.22
C TYR A 145 -17.34 -8.89 -8.22
N ARG A 146 -16.89 -9.02 -9.47
CA ARG A 146 -17.73 -9.01 -10.65
C ARG A 146 -17.14 -9.92 -11.73
#